data_AF-A0A078JVW2-F1
#
_entry.id   AF-A0A078JVW2-F1
#
_cell.length_a   1.000
_cell.length_b   1.000
_cell.length_c   1.000
_cell.angle_alpha   90.00
_cell.angle_beta   90.00
_cell.angle_gamma   90.00
#
_symmetry.space_group_name_H-M   'P 1'
#
loop_
_entity.id
_entity.type
_entity.pdbx_description
1 polymer ?
#
loop_
_entity_poly.entity_id
_entity_poly.type
_entity_poly.pdbx_seq_one_letter_code
_entity_poly.pdbx_strand_id
1 'polypeptide(L)'
;FSLISKASYENVSKKWIPELEHYAPGVPIVLVGTKLDLRDDKQFFVDHPGAVPITNAQGEELKKLIGAPAYIECSSKSQEVRRILPFS
;
A
#
# COMPACT_ATOMS: atom_id res chain seq x y z
N PHE A 1 -2.47 -2.39 -2.18
CA PHE A 1 -1.90 -1.75 -3.38
C PHE A 1 -0.45 -2.18 -3.55
N SER A 2 0.20 -1.88 -4.68
CA SER A 2 1.59 -2.25 -4.97
C SER A 2 2.54 -1.09 -4.66
N LEU A 3 3.60 -1.36 -3.90
CA LEU A 3 4.60 -0.35 -3.48
C LEU A 3 5.44 0.20 -4.63
N ILE A 4 5.37 -0.37 -5.83
CA ILE A 4 6.08 0.10 -7.03
C ILE A 4 5.15 0.75 -8.07
N SER A 5 3.86 0.96 -7.75
CA SER A 5 2.87 1.45 -8.71
C SER A 5 1.98 2.55 -8.13
N LYS A 6 2.25 3.78 -8.56
CA LYS A 6 1.44 4.97 -8.23
C LYS A 6 -0.02 4.84 -8.66
N ALA A 7 -0.30 4.26 -9.82
CA ALA A 7 -1.67 4.03 -10.28
C ALA A 7 -2.46 3.15 -9.30
N SER A 8 -1.84 2.07 -8.79
CA SER A 8 -2.48 1.20 -7.81
C SER A 8 -2.72 1.87 -6.46
N TYR A 9 -1.84 2.80 -6.08
CA TYR A 9 -1.97 3.62 -4.87
C TYR A 9 -3.16 4.59 -4.98
N GLU A 10 -3.27 5.33 -6.07
CA GLU A 10 -4.38 6.26 -6.29
C GLU A 10 -5.74 5.59 -6.40
N ASN A 11 -5.78 4.37 -6.96
CA ASN A 11 -7.02 3.60 -7.07
C ASN A 11 -7.62 3.18 -5.72
N VAL A 12 -6.82 3.12 -4.65
CA VAL A 12 -7.33 2.79 -3.32
C VAL A 12 -8.42 3.78 -2.92
N SER A 13 -8.09 5.07 -2.85
CA SER A 13 -9.05 6.10 -2.42
C SER A 13 -10.07 6.44 -3.51
N LYS A 14 -9.68 6.41 -4.79
CA LYS A 14 -10.57 6.81 -5.90
C LYS A 14 -11.60 5.74 -6.28
N LYS A 15 -11.31 4.47 -6.05
CA LYS A 15 -12.15 3.35 -6.53
C LYS A 15 -12.47 2.34 -5.43
N TRP A 16 -11.46 1.77 -4.79
CA TRP A 16 -11.68 0.62 -3.91
C TRP A 16 -12.41 1.00 -2.61
N ILE A 17 -12.10 2.15 -2.01
CA ILE A 17 -12.81 2.61 -0.81
C ILE A 17 -14.29 2.91 -1.09
N PRO A 18 -14.65 3.71 -2.11
CA PRO A 18 -16.06 3.90 -2.46
C PRO A 18 -16.82 2.60 -2.77
N GLU A 19 -16.15 1.64 -3.43
CA GLU A 19 -16.72 0.34 -3.74
C GLU A 19 -16.97 -0.49 -2.46
N LEU A 20 -16.02 -0.51 -1.53
CA LEU A 20 -16.17 -1.19 -0.24
C LEU A 20 -17.23 -0.53 0.65
N GLU A 21 -17.31 0.80 0.68
CA GLU A 21 -18.35 1.52 1.41
C GLU A 21 -19.75 1.23 0.85
N HIS A 22 -19.87 1.00 -0.46
CA HIS A 22 -21.14 0.65 -1.10
C HIS A 22 -21.59 -0.78 -0.76
N TYR A 23 -20.69 -1.76 -0.85
CA TYR A 23 -21.05 -3.18 -0.70
C TYR A 23 -20.91 -3.73 0.73
N ALA A 24 -20.05 -3.13 1.55
CA ALA A 24 -19.71 -3.60 2.89
C ALA A 24 -19.49 -2.43 3.86
N PRO A 25 -20.51 -1.57 4.07
CA PRO A 25 -20.38 -0.40 4.93
C PRO A 25 -20.02 -0.79 6.36
N GLY A 26 -19.04 -0.08 6.95
CA GLY A 26 -18.61 -0.27 8.34
C GLY A 26 -17.69 -1.46 8.59
N VAL A 27 -17.35 -2.26 7.57
CA VAL A 27 -16.36 -3.35 7.72
C VAL A 27 -14.95 -2.75 7.85
N PRO A 28 -14.16 -3.12 8.88
CA PRO A 28 -12.81 -2.61 9.05
C PRO A 28 -11.89 -2.99 7.89
N ILE A 29 -11.10 -2.04 7.39
CA ILE A 29 -10.20 -2.22 6.25
C ILE A 29 -8.75 -2.19 6.72
N VAL A 30 -7.96 -3.22 6.39
CA VAL A 30 -6.51 -3.20 6.59
C VAL A 30 -5.84 -2.79 5.28
N LEU A 31 -5.05 -1.72 5.32
CA LEU A 31 -4.29 -1.29 4.16
C LEU A 31 -3.01 -2.11 4.03
N VAL A 32 -2.79 -2.73 2.86
CA VAL A 32 -1.59 -3.53 2.60
C VAL A 32 -0.85 -3.00 1.37
N GLY A 33 0.42 -2.64 1.55
CA GLY A 33 1.39 -2.35 0.49
C GLY A 33 2.19 -3.61 0.14
N THR A 34 2.10 -4.08 -1.10
CA THR A 34 2.75 -5.32 -1.54
C THR A 34 4.01 -5.05 -2.37
N LYS A 35 4.81 -6.11 -2.60
CA LYS A 35 6.06 -6.06 -3.38
C LYS A 35 7.15 -5.20 -2.72
N LEU A 36 7.27 -5.31 -1.40
CA LEU A 36 8.29 -4.63 -0.61
C LEU A 36 9.71 -4.88 -1.14
N ASP A 37 10.01 -6.12 -1.54
CA ASP A 37 11.29 -6.52 -2.12
C ASP A 37 11.68 -5.71 -3.36
N LEU A 38 10.71 -5.39 -4.22
CA LEU A 38 10.96 -4.63 -5.44
C LEU A 38 11.13 -3.13 -5.17
N ARG A 39 10.62 -2.62 -4.04
CA ARG A 39 10.85 -1.22 -3.65
C ARG A 39 12.30 -1.00 -3.23
N ASP A 40 12.92 -2.00 -2.61
CA ASP A 40 14.29 -1.92 -2.11
C ASP A 40 15.33 -2.32 -3.18
N ASP A 41 14.89 -2.94 -4.28
CA ASP A 41 15.72 -3.30 -5.42
C ASP A 41 15.91 -2.11 -6.39
N LYS A 42 17.10 -1.49 -6.36
CA LYS A 42 17.45 -0.40 -7.28
C LYS A 42 17.51 -0.84 -8.75
N GLN A 43 17.91 -2.08 -9.02
CA GLN A 43 18.02 -2.58 -10.39
C GLN A 43 16.64 -2.71 -11.03
N PHE A 44 15.63 -3.09 -10.23
CA PHE A 44 14.25 -3.17 -10.70
C PHE A 44 13.77 -1.86 -11.35
N PHE A 45 14.11 -0.69 -10.78
CA PHE A 45 13.72 0.62 -11.32
C PHE A 45 14.53 1.06 -12.55
N VAL A 46 15.74 0.52 -12.72
CA VAL A 46 16.52 0.70 -13.96
C VAL A 46 15.85 -0.07 -15.10
N ASP A 47 15.45 -1.31 -14.83
CA ASP A 47 14.81 -2.19 -15.83
C ASP A 47 13.36 -1.78 -16.11
N HIS A 48 12.70 -1.09 -15.17
CA HIS A 48 11.31 -0.65 -15.26
C HIS A 48 11.17 0.86 -14.97
N PRO A 49 11.56 1.74 -15.91
CA PRO A 49 11.56 3.19 -15.68
C PRO A 49 10.18 3.81 -15.45
N GLY A 50 9.09 3.09 -15.75
CA GLY A 50 7.71 3.50 -15.45
C GLY A 50 7.25 3.15 -14.03
N ALA A 51 8.03 2.37 -13.27
CA ALA A 51 7.71 2.03 -11.89
C ALA A 51 8.00 3.23 -10.97
N VAL A 52 7.07 3.55 -10.09
CA VAL A 52 7.20 4.66 -9.15
C VAL A 52 7.09 4.10 -7.73
N PRO A 53 8.15 4.18 -6.92
CA PRO A 53 8.11 3.66 -5.56
C PRO A 53 7.18 4.50 -4.70
N ILE A 54 6.41 3.82 -3.85
CA ILE A 54 5.58 4.41 -2.81
C ILE A 54 6.32 4.30 -1.50
N THR A 55 6.56 5.46 -0.90
CA THR A 55 7.26 5.56 0.38
C THR A 55 6.35 5.11 1.52
N ASN A 56 6.97 4.73 2.64
CA ASN A 56 6.23 4.37 3.84
C ASN A 56 5.34 5.51 4.35
N ALA A 57 5.81 6.76 4.27
CA ALA A 57 5.06 7.94 4.66
C ALA A 57 3.77 8.13 3.83
N GLN A 58 3.83 7.87 2.51
CA GLN A 58 2.66 7.92 1.65
C GLN A 58 1.64 6.81 2.02
N GLY A 59 2.12 5.61 2.33
CA GLY A 59 1.26 4.52 2.82
C GLY A 59 0.55 4.87 4.12
N GLU A 60 1.27 5.49 5.07
CA GLU A 60 0.72 6.00 6.32
C GLU A 60 -0.30 7.13 6.13
N GLU A 61 -0.02 8.05 5.20
CA GLU A 61 -0.97 9.12 4.84
C GLU A 61 -2.24 8.54 4.23
N LEU A 62 -2.11 7.58 3.31
CA LEU A 62 -3.25 6.88 2.73
C LEU A 62 -4.06 6.13 3.78
N LYS A 63 -3.41 5.45 4.74
CA LYS A 63 -4.08 4.80 5.87
C LYS A 63 -4.97 5.77 6.63
N LYS A 64 -4.44 6.96 6.96
CA LYS A 64 -5.19 8.01 7.65
C LYS A 64 -6.35 8.52 6.80
N LEU A 65 -6.11 8.75 5.50
CA LEU A 65 -7.11 9.24 4.55
C LEU A 65 -8.33 8.32 4.46
N ILE A 66 -8.11 6.99 4.48
CA ILE A 66 -9.18 6.00 4.35
C ILE A 66 -9.74 5.51 5.69
N GLY A 67 -9.23 6.02 6.81
CA GLY A 67 -9.65 5.59 8.15
C GLY A 67 -9.27 4.13 8.50
N ALA A 68 -8.23 3.57 7.88
CA ALA A 68 -7.82 2.20 8.14
C ALA A 68 -7.13 2.08 9.52
N PRO A 69 -7.50 1.10 10.38
CA PRO A 69 -6.85 0.89 11.68
C PRO A 69 -5.38 0.46 11.57
N ALA A 70 -4.96 -0.11 10.45
CA ALA A 70 -3.61 -0.64 10.28
C ALA A 70 -3.10 -0.48 8.84
N TYR A 71 -1.78 -0.27 8.74
CA TYR A 71 -1.02 -0.33 7.50
C TYR A 71 0.11 -1.35 7.62
N ILE A 72 0.25 -2.21 6.62
CA ILE A 72 1.25 -3.27 6.56
C ILE A 72 1.94 -3.23 5.21
N GLU A 73 3.26 -3.34 5.20
CA GLU A 73 4.04 -3.55 3.98
C GLU A 73 4.55 -5.00 3.96
N CYS A 74 4.46 -5.69 2.82
CA CYS A 74 4.94 -7.05 2.73
C CYS A 74 5.53 -7.41 1.37
N SER A 75 6.39 -8.43 1.39
CA SER A 75 6.85 -9.14 0.20
C SER A 75 6.43 -10.60 0.28
N SER A 76 5.65 -11.05 -0.69
CA SER A 76 5.37 -12.47 -0.86
C SER A 76 6.61 -13.26 -1.29
N LYS A 77 7.62 -12.61 -1.88
CA LYS A 77 8.84 -13.25 -2.40
C LYS A 77 9.84 -13.57 -1.28
N SER A 78 10.11 -12.61 -0.39
CA SER A 78 11.02 -12.81 0.74
C SER A 78 10.32 -13.30 2.01
N GLN A 79 8.98 -13.44 1.98
CA GLN A 79 8.14 -13.71 3.16
C GLN A 79 8.26 -12.65 4.27
N GLU A 80 8.71 -11.45 3.91
CA GLU A 80 8.86 -10.33 4.84
C GLU A 80 7.52 -9.60 5.05
N VAL A 81 7.21 -9.31 6.31
CA VAL A 81 6.04 -8.54 6.71
C VAL A 81 6.46 -7.45 7.69
N ARG A 82 6.34 -6.19 7.27
CA ARG A 82 6.61 -5.00 8.07
C ARG A 82 5.30 -4.38 8.53
N ARG A 83 4.93 -4.66 9.78
CA ARG A 83 3.75 -4.06 10.40
C ARG A 83 4.07 -2.65 10.86
N ILE A 84 3.37 -1.66 10.30
CA ILE A 84 3.52 -0.27 10.74
C ILE A 84 2.45 -0.04 11.80
N LEU A 85 2.81 -0.29 13.06
CA LEU A 85 1.93 0.02 14.17
C LEU A 85 1.90 1.55 14.36
N PRO A 86 0.73 2.14 14.62
CA PRO A 86 0.69 3.51 15.11
C PRO A 86 1.50 3.53 16.41
N PHE A 87 2.54 4.37 16.47
CA PHE A 87 3.21 4.66 17.73
C PHE A 87 2.14 5.09 18.74
N SER A 88 2.12 4.38 19.88
CA SER A 88 1.33 4.64 21.09
C SER A 88 1.61 6.01 21.66
#